data_AF-W9WNE2-F1
#
_entry.id   AF-W9WNE2-F1
#
_cell.length_a   1.000
_cell.length_b   1.000
_cell.length_c   1.000
_cell.angle_alpha   90.00
_cell.angle_beta   90.00
_cell.angle_gamma   90.00
#
_symmetry.space_group_name_H-M   'P 1'
#
loop_
_entity.id
_entity.type
_entity.pdbx_description
1 polymer ?
#
loop_
_entity_poly.entity_id
_entity_poly.type
_entity_poly.pdbx_seq_one_letter_code
_entity_poly.pdbx_strand_id
1 'polypeptide(L)'
;MIRTLRIAEEVTYTFDHGSKEKVGELSDEKIQILGRALSRQVDEWKVSLPPGVFNIGRIKRSYYSVRAYMREVGLYGLLQGQAPSVARVSIIYDCFNSTMKYLSSVLECPLDEMADWTALDWRSLNFIIMLSTKSSIILDSAYVSTEASQRAAWLGKCLDTLCLRAQELHRLKTESCSYFQKISTEWANMKVYHQNCLQRSLPSSTAANGAQMSTQLATQEHQPCHVPYVDNAFDLDPFNELFWAGFADSEPGLGGVFPM
;
A
#
# COMPACT_ATOMS: atom_id res chain seq x y z
N MET A 1 -0.08 16.25 15.61
CA MET A 1 1.18 15.85 14.94
C MET A 1 2.14 15.18 15.91
N ILE A 2 2.53 15.82 17.02
CA ILE A 2 3.40 15.17 18.03
C ILE A 2 2.79 13.87 18.59
N ARG A 3 1.49 13.88 18.92
CA ARG A 3 0.79 12.66 19.38
C ARG A 3 0.75 11.54 18.34
N THR A 4 0.50 11.83 17.07
CA THR A 4 0.47 10.82 16.00
C THR A 4 1.87 10.25 15.71
N LEU A 5 2.92 11.08 15.81
CA LEU A 5 4.30 10.63 15.70
C LEU A 5 4.69 9.71 16.85
N ARG A 6 4.35 10.07 18.10
CA ARG A 6 4.58 9.22 19.27
C ARG A 6 3.90 7.86 19.14
N ILE A 7 2.67 7.82 18.63
CA ILE A 7 1.97 6.55 18.40
C ILE A 7 2.67 5.76 17.28
N ALA A 8 3.16 6.41 16.23
CA ALA A 8 3.93 5.73 15.18
C ALA A 8 5.24 5.13 15.73
N GLU A 9 5.96 5.84 16.62
CA GLU A 9 7.13 5.30 17.31
C GLU A 9 6.79 4.08 18.18
N GLU A 10 5.65 4.12 18.88
CA GLU A 10 5.15 3.00 19.66
C GLU A 10 4.79 1.81 18.76
N VAL A 11 4.21 2.04 17.58
CA VAL A 11 3.98 1.00 16.56
C VAL A 11 5.30 0.36 16.14
N THR A 12 6.31 1.17 15.83
CA THR A 12 7.65 0.71 15.42
C THR A 12 8.27 -0.20 16.49
N TYR A 13 8.21 0.22 17.77
CA TYR A 13 8.73 -0.58 18.88
C TYR A 13 7.90 -1.85 19.13
N THR A 14 6.57 -1.74 19.07
CA THR A 14 5.63 -2.83 19.39
C THR A 14 5.75 -3.99 18.41
N PHE A 15 5.91 -3.69 17.12
CA PHE A 15 6.03 -4.70 16.07
C PHE A 15 7.46 -4.96 15.62
N ASP A 16 8.44 -4.30 16.25
CA ASP A 16 9.87 -4.41 15.91
C ASP A 16 10.12 -4.15 14.40
N HIS A 17 9.52 -3.08 13.86
CA HIS A 17 9.67 -2.67 12.46
C HIS A 17 11.14 -2.33 12.17
N GLY A 18 11.93 -3.33 11.75
CA GLY A 18 13.36 -3.21 11.50
C GLY A 18 14.15 -4.51 11.77
N SER A 19 13.64 -5.39 12.62
CA SER A 19 14.26 -6.68 12.90
C SER A 19 13.77 -7.75 11.92
N LYS A 20 14.62 -8.12 10.94
CA LYS A 20 14.33 -9.23 10.01
C LYS A 20 14.23 -10.59 10.72
N GLU A 21 14.70 -10.69 11.97
CA GLU A 21 14.83 -11.95 12.71
C GLU A 21 13.50 -12.41 13.35
N LYS A 22 12.50 -11.53 13.51
CA LYS A 22 11.28 -11.81 14.31
C LYS A 22 9.96 -11.79 13.54
N VAL A 23 10.00 -11.65 12.21
CA VAL A 23 8.78 -11.66 11.37
C VAL A 23 7.96 -12.95 11.56
N GLY A 24 8.58 -14.04 11.98
CA GLY A 24 7.92 -15.31 12.31
C GLY A 24 7.28 -15.42 13.72
N GLU A 25 7.50 -14.46 14.63
CA GLU A 25 7.03 -14.56 16.03
C GLU A 25 5.64 -13.90 16.30
N LEU A 26 5.15 -13.13 15.33
CA LEU A 26 3.89 -12.39 15.39
C LEU A 26 2.74 -13.19 14.78
N SER A 27 2.04 -13.95 15.63
CA SER A 27 0.79 -14.61 15.22
C SER A 27 -0.31 -13.59 14.91
N ASP A 28 -1.31 -13.99 14.13
CA ASP A 28 -2.45 -13.14 13.78
C ASP A 28 -3.19 -12.62 15.02
N GLU A 29 -3.32 -13.46 16.05
CA GLU A 29 -3.98 -13.10 17.31
C GLU A 29 -3.19 -12.01 18.04
N LYS A 30 -1.86 -12.14 18.10
CA LYS A 30 -0.99 -11.10 18.71
C LYS A 30 -1.11 -9.78 17.95
N ILE A 31 -1.07 -9.83 16.61
CA ILE A 31 -1.22 -8.63 15.78
C ILE A 31 -2.58 -7.97 16.03
N GLN A 32 -3.66 -8.74 16.12
CA GLN A 32 -4.98 -8.18 16.40
C GLN A 32 -5.07 -7.56 17.80
N ILE A 33 -4.51 -8.19 18.83
CA ILE A 33 -4.54 -7.65 20.20
C ILE A 33 -3.78 -6.32 20.27
N LEU A 34 -2.55 -6.29 19.75
CA LEU A 34 -1.71 -5.09 19.71
C LEU A 34 -2.33 -4.00 18.84
N GLY A 35 -2.83 -4.37 17.66
CA GLY A 35 -3.51 -3.46 16.74
C GLY A 35 -4.78 -2.83 17.34
N ARG A 36 -5.55 -3.57 18.15
CA ARG A 36 -6.71 -3.03 18.88
C ARG A 36 -6.28 -2.04 19.97
N ALA A 37 -5.23 -2.36 20.73
CA ALA A 37 -4.71 -1.46 21.75
C ALA A 37 -4.23 -0.13 21.15
N LEU A 38 -3.42 -0.19 20.09
CA LEU A 38 -2.94 0.98 19.36
C LEU A 38 -4.08 1.76 18.68
N SER A 39 -5.08 1.05 18.13
CA SER A 39 -6.26 1.71 17.54
C SER A 39 -7.05 2.50 18.59
N ARG A 40 -7.21 1.96 19.80
CA ARG A 40 -7.87 2.67 20.90
C ARG A 40 -7.14 3.97 21.23
N GLN A 41 -5.81 3.95 21.29
CA GLN A 41 -5.01 5.17 21.55
C GLN A 41 -5.22 6.24 20.46
N VAL A 42 -5.25 5.83 19.19
CA VAL A 42 -5.49 6.75 18.07
C VAL A 42 -6.92 7.31 18.09
N ASP A 43 -7.90 6.49 18.46
CA ASP A 43 -9.30 6.89 18.54
C ASP A 43 -9.57 7.82 19.72
N GLU A 44 -8.96 7.55 20.88
CA GLU A 44 -8.96 8.46 22.04
C GLU A 44 -8.30 9.79 21.69
N TRP A 45 -7.18 9.77 20.96
CA TRP A 45 -6.57 11.01 20.48
C TRP A 45 -7.53 11.80 19.59
N LYS A 46 -8.21 11.14 18.63
CA LYS A 46 -9.20 11.81 17.77
C LYS A 46 -10.36 12.41 18.58
N VAL A 47 -10.90 11.66 19.56
CA VAL A 47 -12.00 12.14 20.42
C VAL A 47 -11.56 13.31 21.31
N SER A 48 -10.28 13.36 21.69
CA SER A 48 -9.73 14.46 22.48
C SER A 48 -9.53 15.78 21.70
N LEU A 49 -9.72 15.78 20.37
CA LEU A 49 -9.58 16.99 19.56
C LEU A 49 -10.78 17.92 19.78
N PRO A 50 -10.57 19.25 19.76
CA PRO A 50 -11.69 20.20 19.77
C PRO A 50 -12.65 19.97 18.59
N PRO A 51 -13.94 20.32 18.73
CA PRO A 51 -14.91 20.19 17.66
C PRO A 51 -14.43 20.83 16.35
N GLY A 52 -14.57 20.12 15.23
CA GLY A 52 -14.17 20.59 13.90
C GLY A 52 -12.68 20.44 13.57
N VAL A 53 -11.78 20.28 14.53
CA VAL A 53 -10.32 20.16 14.27
C VAL A 53 -9.97 18.92 13.46
N PHE A 54 -10.71 17.82 13.63
CA PHE A 54 -10.50 16.61 12.83
C PHE A 54 -10.78 16.80 11.34
N ASN A 55 -11.55 17.82 10.96
CA ASN A 55 -11.86 18.09 9.55
C ASN A 55 -10.70 18.77 8.82
N ILE A 56 -9.69 19.27 9.54
CA ILE A 56 -8.46 19.81 8.95
C ILE A 56 -7.75 18.67 8.20
N GLY A 57 -7.52 18.86 6.90
CA GLY A 57 -6.97 17.82 6.00
C GLY A 57 -5.71 17.16 6.55
N ARG A 58 -4.74 17.95 7.01
CA ARG A 58 -3.50 17.43 7.60
C ARG A 58 -3.73 16.54 8.83
N ILE A 59 -4.65 16.91 9.73
CA ILE A 59 -4.98 16.12 10.92
C ILE A 59 -5.65 14.81 10.54
N LYS A 60 -6.58 14.87 9.59
CA LYS A 60 -7.27 13.70 9.03
C LYS A 60 -6.29 12.74 8.36
N ARG A 61 -5.35 13.27 7.55
CA ARG A 61 -4.26 12.51 6.91
C ARG A 61 -3.36 11.85 7.97
N SER A 62 -2.87 12.58 8.97
CA SER A 62 -2.04 11.98 10.04
C SER A 62 -2.76 10.88 10.83
N TYR A 63 -4.07 11.02 11.06
CA TYR A 63 -4.87 9.99 11.71
C TYR A 63 -4.92 8.70 10.89
N TYR A 64 -5.26 8.81 9.60
CA TYR A 64 -5.38 7.63 8.75
C TYR A 64 -4.04 7.02 8.37
N SER A 65 -2.96 7.81 8.30
CA SER A 65 -1.63 7.28 8.03
C SER A 65 -1.13 6.37 9.15
N VAL A 66 -1.27 6.79 10.42
CA VAL A 66 -0.89 5.97 11.57
C VAL A 66 -1.75 4.71 11.65
N ARG A 67 -3.06 4.81 11.33
CA ARG A 67 -3.95 3.63 11.28
C ARG A 67 -3.58 2.64 10.19
N ALA A 68 -3.11 3.11 9.03
CA ALA A 68 -2.57 2.23 8.01
C ALA A 68 -1.23 1.61 8.45
N TYR A 69 -0.32 2.44 8.99
CA TYR A 69 1.00 2.01 9.47
C TYR A 69 0.91 0.90 10.52
N MET A 70 0.04 1.01 11.54
CA MET A 70 -0.12 -0.06 12.54
C MET A 70 -0.64 -1.40 11.99
N ARG A 71 -1.16 -1.42 10.76
CA ARG A 71 -1.74 -2.60 10.09
C ARG A 71 -0.88 -3.10 8.94
N GLU A 72 0.17 -2.36 8.58
CA GLU A 72 1.19 -2.78 7.62
C GLU A 72 1.77 -4.16 7.97
N VAL A 73 1.94 -4.45 9.26
CA VAL A 73 2.44 -5.74 9.75
C VAL A 73 1.61 -6.93 9.23
N GLY A 74 0.32 -6.70 8.92
CA GLY A 74 -0.55 -7.68 8.28
C GLY A 74 -0.12 -8.04 6.85
N LEU A 75 0.78 -7.28 6.22
CA LEU A 75 1.31 -7.56 4.88
C LEU A 75 2.60 -8.38 4.92
N TYR A 76 3.26 -8.49 6.08
CA TYR A 76 4.50 -9.25 6.21
C TYR A 76 4.25 -10.76 6.33
N GLY A 77 5.21 -11.55 5.86
CA GLY A 77 5.17 -13.02 5.94
C GLY A 77 4.16 -13.70 5.01
N LEU A 78 3.50 -12.93 4.12
CA LEU A 78 2.62 -13.47 3.09
C LEU A 78 3.41 -13.71 1.81
N LEU A 79 3.67 -14.99 1.51
CA LEU A 79 4.22 -15.38 0.21
C LEU A 79 3.14 -15.33 -0.87
N GLN A 80 3.53 -15.02 -2.11
CA GLN A 80 2.62 -14.99 -3.24
C GLN A 80 1.90 -16.33 -3.41
N GLY A 81 0.57 -16.31 -3.40
CA GLY A 81 -0.26 -17.52 -3.56
C GLY A 81 -0.58 -18.27 -2.26
N GLN A 82 -0.02 -17.87 -1.12
CA GLN A 82 -0.54 -18.34 0.17
C GLN A 82 -1.84 -17.60 0.50
N ALA A 83 -2.90 -18.37 0.77
CA ALA A 83 -4.15 -17.80 1.21
C ALA A 83 -3.98 -17.22 2.63
N PRO A 84 -4.18 -15.92 2.84
CA PRO A 84 -4.13 -15.34 4.19
C PRO A 84 -5.24 -15.92 5.05
N SER A 85 -4.98 -16.08 6.35
CA SER A 85 -6.02 -16.45 7.31
C SER A 85 -7.15 -15.40 7.33
N VAL A 86 -8.33 -15.78 7.83
CA VAL A 86 -9.45 -14.84 8.01
C VAL A 86 -9.06 -13.63 8.88
N ALA A 87 -8.27 -13.88 9.93
CA ALA A 87 -7.79 -12.83 10.82
C ALA A 87 -6.85 -11.86 10.10
N ARG A 88 -5.96 -12.39 9.26
CA ARG A 88 -5.02 -11.64 8.42
C ARG A 88 -5.73 -10.83 7.33
N VAL A 89 -6.74 -11.41 6.67
CA VAL A 89 -7.61 -10.70 5.71
C VAL A 89 -8.27 -9.50 6.37
N SER A 90 -8.81 -9.66 7.58
CA SER A 90 -9.42 -8.55 8.32
C SER A 90 -8.43 -7.42 8.62
N ILE A 91 -7.19 -7.75 9.00
CA ILE A 91 -6.14 -6.74 9.24
C ILE A 91 -5.81 -5.98 7.95
N ILE A 92 -5.63 -6.69 6.84
CA ILE A 92 -5.31 -6.10 5.53
C ILE A 92 -6.46 -5.23 5.02
N TYR A 93 -7.71 -5.67 5.21
CA TYR A 93 -8.89 -4.89 4.84
C TYR A 93 -8.96 -3.57 5.63
N ASP A 94 -8.69 -3.60 6.94
CA ASP A 94 -8.62 -2.38 7.74
C ASP A 94 -7.44 -1.47 7.34
N CYS A 95 -6.32 -2.06 6.91
CA CYS A 95 -5.18 -1.33 6.35
C CYS A 95 -5.63 -0.57 5.10
N PHE A 96 -6.22 -1.28 4.13
CA PHE A 96 -6.75 -0.72 2.89
C PHE A 96 -7.81 0.36 3.14
N ASN A 97 -8.72 0.15 4.10
CA ASN A 97 -9.72 1.17 4.44
C ASN A 97 -9.08 2.44 5.01
N SER A 98 -7.98 2.31 5.75
CA SER A 98 -7.24 3.46 6.28
C SER A 98 -6.50 4.19 5.16
N THR A 99 -5.85 3.46 4.24
CA THR A 99 -5.20 4.06 3.06
C THR A 99 -6.21 4.75 2.16
N MET A 100 -7.38 4.15 1.94
CA MET A 100 -8.46 4.74 1.15
C MET A 100 -8.91 6.09 1.72
N LYS A 101 -9.17 6.15 3.03
CA LYS A 101 -9.58 7.40 3.69
C LYS A 101 -8.48 8.47 3.70
N TYR A 102 -7.22 8.06 3.81
CA TYR A 102 -6.07 8.95 3.65
C TYR A 102 -6.04 9.55 2.24
N LEU A 103 -6.09 8.70 1.21
CA LEU A 103 -6.01 9.08 -0.19
C LEU A 103 -7.20 9.95 -0.59
N SER A 104 -8.42 9.66 -0.14
CA SER A 104 -9.57 10.55 -0.33
C SER A 104 -9.31 11.95 0.22
N SER A 105 -8.73 12.06 1.42
CA SER A 105 -8.35 13.35 2.00
C SER A 105 -7.21 14.04 1.26
N VAL A 106 -6.35 13.31 0.54
CA VAL A 106 -5.32 13.87 -0.35
C VAL A 106 -5.95 14.37 -1.65
N LEU A 107 -6.88 13.62 -2.23
CA LEU A 107 -7.57 14.01 -3.46
C LEU A 107 -8.48 15.23 -3.23
N GLU A 108 -8.96 15.46 -2.02
CA GLU A 108 -9.66 16.69 -1.62
C GLU A 108 -8.70 17.88 -1.38
N CYS A 109 -7.39 17.64 -1.22
CA CYS A 109 -6.39 18.66 -0.96
C CYS A 109 -6.19 19.56 -2.20
N PRO A 110 -6.29 20.89 -2.07
CA PRO A 110 -5.94 21.82 -3.14
C PRO A 110 -4.48 21.71 -3.55
N LEU A 111 -4.17 22.06 -4.81
CA LEU A 111 -2.83 21.91 -5.37
C LEU A 111 -1.81 22.88 -4.74
N ASP A 112 -2.25 24.08 -4.39
CA ASP A 112 -1.49 25.08 -3.65
C ASP A 112 -1.08 24.57 -2.27
N GLU A 113 -2.01 23.96 -1.53
CA GLU A 113 -1.66 23.30 -0.25
C GLU A 113 -0.64 22.17 -0.47
N MET A 114 -0.78 21.38 -1.54
CA MET A 114 0.18 20.32 -1.88
C MET A 114 1.57 20.86 -2.23
N ALA A 115 1.66 22.05 -2.84
CA ALA A 115 2.94 22.67 -3.18
C ALA A 115 3.77 23.05 -1.95
N ASP A 116 3.12 23.24 -0.80
CA ASP A 116 3.72 23.57 0.50
C ASP A 116 3.97 22.34 1.40
N TRP A 117 3.70 21.14 0.88
CA TRP A 117 3.95 19.90 1.63
C TRP A 117 5.43 19.69 1.93
N THR A 118 5.69 19.16 3.11
CA THR A 118 7.03 18.77 3.53
C THR A 118 7.45 17.46 2.86
N ALA A 119 8.75 17.17 2.87
CA ALA A 119 9.26 15.86 2.42
C ALA A 119 8.62 14.68 3.18
N LEU A 120 8.22 14.87 4.46
CA LEU A 120 7.52 13.84 5.23
C LEU A 120 6.09 13.61 4.75
N ASP A 121 5.39 14.64 4.30
CA ASP A 121 4.04 14.52 3.75
C ASP A 121 4.07 13.73 2.43
N TRP A 122 5.04 14.02 1.55
CA TRP A 122 5.25 13.28 0.30
C TRP A 122 5.67 11.83 0.54
N ARG A 123 6.58 11.58 1.50
CA ARG A 123 6.96 10.22 1.90
C ARG A 123 5.76 9.43 2.44
N SER A 124 4.93 10.08 3.26
CA SER A 124 3.71 9.47 3.79
C SER A 124 2.75 9.11 2.66
N LEU A 125 2.58 9.97 1.65
CA LEU A 125 1.75 9.65 0.48
C LEU A 125 2.29 8.43 -0.29
N ASN A 126 3.59 8.40 -0.59
CA ASN A 126 4.22 7.27 -1.28
C ASN A 126 4.03 5.96 -0.53
N PHE A 127 4.27 5.98 0.78
CA PHE A 127 4.08 4.82 1.64
C PHE A 127 2.61 4.35 1.64
N ILE A 128 1.65 5.27 1.72
CA ILE A 128 0.23 4.93 1.70
C ILE A 128 -0.21 4.35 0.34
N ILE A 129 0.31 4.88 -0.78
CA ILE A 129 0.09 4.32 -2.12
C ILE A 129 0.58 2.87 -2.17
N MET A 130 1.80 2.60 -1.69
CA MET A 130 2.35 1.26 -1.63
C MET A 130 1.46 0.33 -0.80
N LEU A 131 1.08 0.72 0.42
CA LEU A 131 0.20 -0.08 1.28
C LEU A 131 -1.15 -0.35 0.61
N SER A 132 -1.74 0.65 -0.04
CA SER A 132 -3.02 0.53 -0.73
C SER A 132 -2.94 -0.47 -1.89
N THR A 133 -1.87 -0.39 -2.68
CA THR A 133 -1.64 -1.30 -3.81
C THR A 133 -1.42 -2.73 -3.33
N LYS A 134 -0.51 -2.95 -2.37
CA LYS A 134 -0.22 -4.28 -1.82
C LYS A 134 -1.48 -4.90 -1.20
N SER A 135 -2.21 -4.13 -0.39
CA SER A 135 -3.44 -4.61 0.24
C SER A 135 -4.50 -4.96 -0.81
N SER A 136 -4.69 -4.15 -1.85
CA SER A 136 -5.62 -4.47 -2.94
C SER A 136 -5.26 -5.78 -3.62
N ILE A 137 -3.99 -5.99 -3.99
CA ILE A 137 -3.55 -7.21 -4.68
C ILE A 137 -3.86 -8.45 -3.84
N ILE A 138 -3.51 -8.42 -2.55
CA ILE A 138 -3.71 -9.56 -1.66
C ILE A 138 -5.20 -9.83 -1.46
N LEU A 139 -6.01 -8.80 -1.18
CA LEU A 139 -7.45 -8.96 -0.99
C LEU A 139 -8.15 -9.48 -2.25
N ASP A 140 -7.73 -9.02 -3.42
CA ASP A 140 -8.31 -9.43 -4.70
C ASP A 140 -7.90 -10.86 -5.07
N SER A 141 -6.68 -11.29 -4.71
CA SER A 141 -6.24 -12.69 -4.85
C SER A 141 -6.93 -13.66 -3.88
N ALA A 142 -7.30 -13.19 -2.69
CA ALA A 142 -7.95 -14.01 -1.68
C ALA A 142 -9.45 -14.20 -1.96
N TYR A 143 -10.11 -13.18 -2.53
CA TYR A 143 -11.55 -13.19 -2.81
C TYR A 143 -11.90 -12.42 -4.09
N VAL A 144 -12.13 -13.15 -5.17
CA VAL A 144 -12.67 -12.57 -6.42
C VAL A 144 -14.12 -12.17 -6.19
N SER A 145 -14.39 -10.87 -6.16
CA SER A 145 -15.72 -10.29 -5.88
C SER A 145 -15.94 -9.00 -6.66
N THR A 146 -17.20 -8.56 -6.79
CA THR A 146 -17.51 -7.24 -7.37
C THR A 146 -16.86 -6.10 -6.58
N GLU A 147 -16.72 -6.26 -5.27
CA GLU A 147 -16.01 -5.32 -4.39
C GLU A 147 -14.52 -5.20 -4.76
N ALA A 148 -13.87 -6.31 -5.13
CA ALA A 148 -12.49 -6.32 -5.62
C ALA A 148 -12.35 -5.45 -6.87
N SER A 149 -13.24 -5.62 -7.86
CA SER A 149 -13.23 -4.80 -9.08
C SER A 149 -13.45 -3.31 -8.80
N GLN A 150 -14.30 -2.97 -7.84
CA GLN A 150 -14.54 -1.57 -7.44
C GLN A 150 -13.31 -0.97 -6.74
N ARG A 151 -12.69 -1.68 -5.80
CA ARG A 151 -11.44 -1.24 -5.15
C ARG A 151 -10.35 -0.99 -6.17
N ALA A 152 -10.19 -1.92 -7.11
CA ALA A 152 -9.18 -1.81 -8.15
C ALA A 152 -9.39 -0.60 -9.07
N ALA A 153 -10.63 -0.41 -9.54
CA ALA A 153 -10.98 0.73 -10.37
C ALA A 153 -10.82 2.06 -9.63
N TRP A 154 -11.19 2.12 -8.35
CA TRP A 154 -11.02 3.29 -7.50
C TRP A 154 -9.53 3.64 -7.32
N LEU A 155 -8.68 2.65 -7.00
CA LEU A 155 -7.25 2.87 -6.84
C LEU A 155 -6.60 3.34 -8.15
N GLY A 156 -6.99 2.75 -9.28
CA GLY A 156 -6.53 3.20 -10.61
C GLY A 156 -6.83 4.67 -10.88
N LYS A 157 -8.06 5.12 -10.60
CA LYS A 157 -8.46 6.54 -10.73
C LYS A 157 -7.72 7.45 -9.76
N CYS A 158 -7.47 6.98 -8.54
CA CYS A 158 -6.68 7.71 -7.55
C CYS A 158 -5.27 7.96 -8.06
N LEU A 159 -4.59 6.91 -8.56
CA LEU A 159 -3.25 7.02 -9.11
C LEU A 159 -3.19 7.95 -10.34
N ASP A 160 -4.17 7.86 -11.24
CA ASP A 160 -4.25 8.79 -12.40
C ASP A 160 -4.35 10.24 -11.95
N THR A 161 -5.20 10.52 -10.96
CA THR A 161 -5.38 11.88 -10.44
C THR A 161 -4.11 12.39 -9.77
N LEU A 162 -3.42 11.53 -9.01
CA LEU A 162 -2.17 11.87 -8.35
C LEU A 162 -1.04 12.12 -9.36
N CYS A 163 -0.93 11.33 -10.42
CA CYS A 163 0.02 11.55 -11.51
C CYS A 163 -0.21 12.91 -12.18
N LEU A 164 -1.46 13.24 -12.51
CA LEU A 164 -1.81 14.55 -13.09
C LEU A 164 -1.43 15.71 -12.17
N ARG A 165 -1.66 15.57 -10.85
CA ARG A 165 -1.27 16.58 -9.87
C ARG A 165 0.24 16.73 -9.74
N ALA A 166 0.98 15.62 -9.75
CA ALA A 166 2.44 15.66 -9.73
C ALA A 166 3.00 16.35 -10.99
N GLN A 167 2.43 16.06 -12.16
CA GLN A 167 2.81 16.74 -13.41
C GLN A 167 2.51 18.24 -13.37
N GLU A 168 1.37 18.64 -12.81
CA GLU A 168 1.03 20.05 -12.66
C GLU A 168 1.94 20.75 -11.64
N LEU A 169 2.28 20.10 -10.52
CA LEU A 169 3.27 20.61 -9.57
C LEU A 169 4.66 20.76 -10.19
N HIS A 170 5.06 19.82 -11.04
CA HIS A 170 6.29 19.93 -11.82
C HIS A 170 6.25 21.16 -12.73
N ARG A 171 5.13 21.42 -13.41
CA ARG A 171 4.94 22.60 -14.28
C ARG A 171 4.99 23.93 -13.53
N LEU A 172 4.51 23.94 -12.28
CA LEU A 172 4.49 25.13 -11.41
C LEU A 172 5.86 25.44 -10.78
N LYS A 173 6.72 24.43 -10.62
CA LYS A 173 8.11 24.61 -10.17
C LYS A 173 9.01 24.78 -11.40
N THR A 174 10.07 25.57 -11.28
CA THR A 174 11.04 25.79 -12.38
C THR A 174 11.61 24.45 -12.88
N GLU A 175 11.96 24.37 -14.17
CA GLU A 175 12.34 23.14 -14.92
C GLU A 175 13.44 22.26 -14.25
N SER A 176 14.15 22.76 -13.25
CA SER A 176 15.20 22.03 -12.53
C SER A 176 14.69 21.03 -11.47
N CYS A 177 13.39 20.97 -11.16
CA CYS A 177 12.86 20.05 -10.15
C CYS A 177 12.31 18.75 -10.77
N SER A 178 13.19 17.77 -10.98
CA SER A 178 12.85 16.43 -11.53
C SER A 178 12.06 15.54 -10.56
N TYR A 179 11.98 15.91 -9.28
CA TYR A 179 11.31 15.10 -8.24
C TYR A 179 9.86 14.76 -8.58
N PHE A 180 9.06 15.76 -8.97
CA PHE A 180 7.65 15.56 -9.28
C PHE A 180 7.42 14.72 -10.54
N GLN A 181 8.35 14.81 -11.50
CA GLN A 181 8.36 13.95 -12.67
C GLN A 181 8.68 12.50 -12.27
N LYS A 182 9.70 12.29 -11.43
CA LYS A 182 10.08 10.96 -10.90
C LYS A 182 8.90 10.29 -10.17
N ILE A 183 8.28 10.96 -9.21
CA ILE A 183 7.15 10.37 -8.45
C ILE A 183 5.95 10.10 -9.36
N SER A 184 5.68 10.94 -10.36
CA SER A 184 4.61 10.68 -11.33
C SER A 184 4.89 9.41 -12.13
N THR A 185 6.13 9.17 -12.54
CA THR A 185 6.53 7.94 -13.24
C THR A 185 6.41 6.73 -12.33
N GLU A 186 6.84 6.83 -11.07
CA GLU A 186 6.74 5.75 -10.08
C GLU A 186 5.27 5.34 -9.83
N TRP A 187 4.36 6.31 -9.67
CA TRP A 187 2.94 6.03 -9.47
C TRP A 187 2.27 5.45 -10.73
N ALA A 188 2.68 5.89 -11.92
CA ALA A 188 2.23 5.29 -13.17
C ALA A 188 2.68 3.81 -13.28
N ASN A 189 3.94 3.53 -12.93
CA ASN A 189 4.45 2.16 -12.90
C ASN A 189 3.72 1.29 -11.86
N MET A 190 3.42 1.86 -10.68
CA MET A 190 2.62 1.21 -9.64
C MET A 190 1.22 0.83 -10.15
N LYS A 191 0.57 1.72 -10.90
CA LYS A 191 -0.73 1.46 -11.53
C LYS A 191 -0.64 0.29 -12.52
N VAL A 192 0.34 0.32 -13.41
CA VAL A 192 0.55 -0.75 -14.41
C VAL A 192 0.81 -2.09 -13.73
N TYR A 193 1.66 -2.10 -12.69
CA TYR A 193 1.93 -3.30 -11.91
C TYR A 193 0.66 -3.85 -11.25
N HIS A 194 -0.11 -3.00 -10.57
CA HIS A 194 -1.39 -3.37 -9.96
C HIS A 194 -2.34 -4.00 -10.97
N GLN A 195 -2.51 -3.38 -12.14
CA GLN A 195 -3.35 -3.90 -13.22
C GLN A 195 -2.88 -5.28 -13.71
N ASN A 196 -1.56 -5.47 -13.88
CA ASN A 196 -0.99 -6.74 -14.30
C ASN A 196 -1.24 -7.86 -13.26
N CYS A 197 -1.11 -7.55 -11.96
CA CYS A 197 -1.39 -8.51 -10.89
C CYS A 197 -2.87 -8.94 -10.87
N LEU A 198 -3.78 -7.99 -11.12
CA LEU A 198 -5.21 -8.30 -11.20
C LEU A 198 -5.54 -9.16 -12.42
N GLN A 199 -5.00 -8.83 -13.60
CA GLN A 199 -5.20 -9.62 -14.81
C GLN A 199 -4.71 -11.06 -14.67
N ARG A 200 -3.57 -11.28 -14.01
CA ARG A 200 -3.05 -12.63 -13.73
C ARG A 200 -3.91 -13.42 -12.74
N SER A 201 -4.68 -12.73 -11.90
CA SER A 201 -5.57 -13.35 -10.91
C SER A 201 -6.95 -13.69 -11.48
N LEU A 202 -7.29 -13.20 -12.69
CA LEU A 202 -8.49 -13.66 -13.39
C LEU A 202 -8.23 -15.08 -13.93
N PRO A 203 -9.11 -16.05 -13.64
CA PRO A 203 -9.00 -17.38 -14.25
C PRO A 203 -9.11 -17.23 -15.77
N SER A 204 -8.16 -17.83 -16.50
CA SER A 204 -8.16 -17.89 -17.96
C SER A 204 -9.41 -18.59 -18.48
N SER A 205 -10.51 -17.87 -18.64
CA SER A 205 -11.71 -18.36 -19.32
C SER A 205 -11.51 -18.26 -20.83
N THR A 206 -10.59 -19.07 -21.37
CA THR A 206 -10.45 -19.31 -22.82
C THR A 206 -9.93 -20.72 -23.09
N ALA A 207 -10.74 -21.73 -22.79
CA ALA A 207 -10.62 -23.08 -23.35
C ALA A 207 -12.00 -23.72 -23.46
N ALA A 208 -12.92 -23.07 -24.17
CA ALA A 208 -14.18 -23.65 -24.57
C ALA A 208 -14.55 -23.13 -25.96
N ASN A 209 -14.03 -23.82 -26.99
CA ASN A 209 -14.73 -24.16 -28.24
C ASN A 209 -13.73 -24.77 -29.24
N GLY A 210 -13.77 -26.09 -29.36
CA GLY A 210 -12.98 -26.88 -30.31
C GLY A 210 -13.19 -28.36 -30.05
N ALA A 211 -14.33 -28.90 -30.50
CA ALA A 211 -14.70 -30.29 -30.37
C ALA A 211 -13.71 -31.22 -31.10
N GLN A 212 -13.30 -32.32 -30.45
CA GLN A 212 -13.39 -33.68 -31.02
C GLN A 212 -13.17 -34.74 -29.94
N MET A 213 -14.10 -35.69 -29.87
CA MET A 213 -14.02 -36.89 -29.04
C MET A 213 -12.83 -37.76 -29.43
N SER A 214 -12.17 -38.36 -28.44
CA SER A 214 -11.83 -39.77 -28.50
C SER A 214 -11.65 -40.35 -27.09
N THR A 215 -12.44 -41.38 -26.83
CA THR A 215 -12.50 -42.19 -25.62
C THR A 215 -11.20 -42.98 -25.46
N GLN A 216 -10.49 -42.87 -24.33
CA GLN A 216 -9.65 -43.95 -23.82
C GLN A 216 -9.33 -43.76 -22.32
N LEU A 217 -9.65 -44.80 -21.53
CA LEU A 217 -9.25 -44.96 -20.14
C LEU A 217 -7.71 -44.99 -20.04
N ALA A 218 -7.14 -44.17 -19.17
CA ALA A 218 -5.87 -44.44 -18.52
C ALA A 218 -5.78 -43.70 -17.17
N THR A 219 -5.50 -44.48 -16.13
CA THR A 219 -5.03 -44.12 -14.78
C THR A 219 -4.33 -42.75 -14.71
N GLN A 220 -4.91 -41.80 -13.97
CA GLN A 220 -4.23 -40.56 -13.57
C GLN A 220 -3.58 -40.77 -12.20
N GLU A 221 -2.27 -40.98 -12.21
CA GLU A 221 -1.41 -40.57 -11.11
C GLU A 221 -1.59 -39.07 -10.87
N HIS A 222 -1.61 -38.68 -9.59
CA HIS A 222 -1.60 -37.28 -9.16
C HIS A 222 -0.33 -36.58 -9.68
N GLN A 223 -0.43 -35.90 -10.81
CA GLN A 223 0.54 -34.90 -11.22
C GLN A 223 0.20 -33.59 -10.48
N PRO A 224 1.03 -33.13 -9.53
CA PRO A 224 0.91 -31.75 -9.08
C PRO A 224 1.26 -30.87 -10.29
N CYS A 225 0.34 -29.98 -10.65
CA CYS A 225 0.58 -28.95 -11.66
C CYS A 225 1.74 -28.08 -11.17
N HIS A 226 2.95 -28.42 -11.63
CA HIS A 226 4.17 -27.66 -11.40
C HIS A 226 4.08 -26.38 -12.23
N VAL A 227 3.44 -25.35 -11.67
CA VAL A 227 3.58 -23.98 -12.14
C VAL A 227 4.99 -23.53 -11.74
N PRO A 228 5.80 -22.94 -12.65
CA PRO A 228 7.18 -22.60 -12.34
C PRO A 228 7.24 -21.58 -11.20
N TYR A 229 7.74 -22.11 -10.10
CA TYR A 229 8.19 -21.47 -8.87
C TYR A 229 9.09 -20.28 -9.18
N VAL A 230 8.56 -19.07 -8.93
CA VAL A 230 9.40 -17.87 -8.77
C VAL A 230 9.63 -17.71 -7.28
N ASP A 231 10.59 -18.47 -6.78
CA ASP A 231 11.23 -18.22 -5.49
C ASP A 231 11.69 -16.75 -5.46
N ASN A 232 11.48 -16.06 -4.34
CA ASN A 232 11.98 -14.71 -4.01
C ASN A 232 11.16 -13.45 -4.36
N ALA A 233 9.94 -13.52 -4.88
CA ALA A 233 9.21 -12.28 -5.24
C ALA A 233 8.77 -11.39 -4.04
N PHE A 234 8.83 -11.89 -2.80
CA PHE A 234 8.43 -11.14 -1.59
C PHE A 234 9.54 -10.91 -0.55
N ASP A 235 10.59 -11.74 -0.53
CA ASP A 235 11.80 -11.45 0.29
C ASP A 235 12.74 -10.45 -0.41
N LEU A 236 12.69 -10.41 -1.74
CA LEU A 236 13.35 -9.45 -2.63
C LEU A 236 12.28 -8.76 -3.49
N ASP A 237 11.25 -8.21 -2.85
CA ASP A 237 10.25 -7.43 -3.56
C ASP A 237 10.94 -6.21 -4.22
N PRO A 238 10.92 -6.07 -5.56
CA PRO A 238 11.43 -4.89 -6.25
C PRO A 238 10.75 -3.62 -5.76
N PHE A 239 9.59 -3.70 -5.09
CA PHE A 239 8.94 -2.58 -4.42
C PHE A 239 9.51 -2.28 -3.04
N ASN A 240 9.97 -3.27 -2.26
CA ASN A 240 10.76 -3.00 -1.06
C ASN A 240 12.11 -2.40 -1.47
N GLU A 241 12.75 -2.91 -2.52
CA GLU A 241 14.00 -2.31 -3.02
C GLU A 241 13.78 -0.96 -3.71
N LEU A 242 12.73 -0.71 -4.50
CA LEU A 242 12.45 0.64 -5.02
C LEU A 242 12.15 1.62 -3.88
N PHE A 243 11.36 1.17 -2.90
CA PHE A 243 11.00 1.98 -1.74
C PHE A 243 12.25 2.29 -0.91
N TRP A 244 13.06 1.29 -0.52
CA TRP A 244 14.25 1.45 0.32
C TRP A 244 15.52 1.94 -0.42
N ALA A 245 15.79 1.50 -1.66
CA ALA A 245 16.92 1.96 -2.47
C ALA A 245 16.71 3.38 -3.02
N GLY A 246 15.46 3.82 -3.18
CA GLY A 246 15.13 5.24 -3.41
C GLY A 246 15.56 6.17 -2.25
N PHE A 247 15.96 5.63 -1.10
CA PHE A 247 16.57 6.39 0.01
C PHE A 247 18.11 6.46 -0.05
N ALA A 248 18.80 5.66 -0.87
CA ALA A 248 20.27 5.59 -0.90
C ALA A 248 20.91 6.58 -1.89
N ASP A 249 20.21 6.91 -2.97
CA ASP A 249 20.63 7.99 -3.88
C ASP A 249 20.12 9.33 -3.34
N SER A 250 20.69 9.76 -2.22
CA SER A 250 20.81 11.18 -1.96
C SER A 250 21.65 11.77 -3.09
N GLU A 251 21.00 12.28 -4.14
CA GLU A 251 21.68 13.15 -5.09
C GLU A 251 22.37 14.27 -4.28
N PRO A 252 23.66 14.54 -4.53
CA PRO A 252 24.36 15.64 -3.89
C PRO A 252 23.78 16.96 -4.44
N GLY A 253 22.74 17.46 -3.78
CA GLY A 253 22.04 18.68 -4.21
C GLY A 253 20.99 19.21 -3.24
N LEU A 254 20.42 18.36 -2.37
CA LEU A 254 19.41 18.80 -1.40
C LEU A 254 19.98 19.50 -0.15
N GLY A 255 21.30 19.67 -0.06
CA GLY A 255 21.97 20.37 1.04
C GLY A 255 21.96 21.91 0.96
N GLY A 256 21.35 22.50 -0.07
CA GLY A 256 21.55 23.93 -0.37
C GLY A 256 20.31 24.82 -0.56
N VAL A 257 19.07 24.30 -0.44
CA VAL A 257 17.86 25.06 -0.85
C VAL A 257 16.87 25.33 0.29
N PHE A 258 17.37 25.52 1.51
CA PHE A 258 16.55 26.07 2.60
C PHE A 258 17.40 27.05 3.44
N PRO A 259 17.22 28.38 3.30
CA PRO A 259 17.62 29.28 4.37
C PRO A 259 16.67 29.08 5.55
N MET A 260 17.24 29.15 6.76
CA MET A 260 16.54 29.11 8.06
C MET A 260 15.42 30.15 8.17
#